data_AF-A0A8I1Y0B1-F1
#
_entry.id   AF-A0A8I1Y0B1-F1
#
_cell.length_a   1.000
_cell.length_b   1.000
_cell.length_c   1.000
_cell.angle_alpha   90.00
_cell.angle_beta   90.00
_cell.angle_gamma   90.00
#
_symmetry.space_group_name_H-M   'P 1'
#
loop_
_entity.id
_entity.type
_entity.pdbx_description
1 polymer ?
#
loop_
_entity_poly.entity_id
_entity_poly.type
_entity_poly.pdbx_seq_one_letter_code
_entity_poly.pdbx_strand_id
1 'polypeptide(L)'
;MLTLMFAGISLLYATVGQAGGTAFLALMAFASFPSNEMRPTALLLNIIAGAYSTWRFHRGGLIDWSKLRLLLITSLPTALVGGFIVLDERLYNVATGVILLAAAATAYPSLRFQRRHEAREAVRNRTPMTFCRTRPDRWV
;
A
#
# COMPACT_ATOMS: atom_id res chain seq x y z
N MET A 1 -27.93 1.47 1.84
CA MET A 1 -27.14 2.62 2.35
C MET A 1 -25.68 2.23 2.55
N LEU A 2 -25.37 1.23 3.39
CA LEU A 2 -24.00 0.77 3.65
C LEU A 2 -23.22 0.35 2.37
N THR A 3 -23.88 -0.35 1.44
CA THR A 3 -23.30 -0.79 0.16
C THR A 3 -22.84 0.36 -0.74
N LEU A 4 -23.58 1.48 -0.76
CA LEU A 4 -23.19 2.69 -1.50
C LEU A 4 -21.93 3.33 -0.91
N MET A 5 -21.79 3.30 0.42
CA MET A 5 -20.60 3.82 1.10
C MET A 5 -19.38 2.94 0.82
N PHE A 6 -19.54 1.61 0.86
CA PHE A 6 -18.48 0.67 0.45
C PHE A 6 -18.07 0.87 -1.02
N ALA A 7 -19.04 1.05 -1.92
CA ALA A 7 -18.76 1.32 -3.33
C ALA A 7 -17.99 2.64 -3.52
N GLY A 8 -18.39 3.71 -2.82
CA GLY A 8 -17.69 5.00 -2.85
C GLY A 8 -16.26 4.92 -2.35
N ILE A 9 -16.04 4.28 -1.20
CA ILE A 9 -14.70 4.05 -0.63
C ILE A 9 -13.85 3.21 -1.59
N SER A 10 -14.40 2.12 -2.14
CA SER A 10 -13.67 1.26 -3.05
C SER A 10 -13.27 1.99 -4.34
N LEU A 11 -14.13 2.85 -4.88
CA LEU A 11 -13.81 3.64 -6.06
C LEU A 11 -12.67 4.62 -5.76
N LEU A 12 -12.74 5.32 -4.62
CA LEU A 12 -11.72 6.27 -4.20
C LEU A 12 -10.37 5.58 -3.97
N TYR A 13 -10.39 4.40 -3.37
CA TYR A 13 -9.19 3.66 -3.01
C TYR A 13 -8.54 2.93 -4.21
N ALA A 14 -9.36 2.52 -5.19
CA ALA A 14 -8.88 1.99 -6.46
C ALA A 14 -8.11 3.05 -7.28
N THR A 15 -8.41 4.34 -7.14
CA THR A 15 -7.63 5.40 -7.83
C THR A 15 -6.18 5.46 -7.33
N VAL A 16 -5.96 5.14 -6.06
CA VAL A 16 -4.63 5.08 -5.43
C VAL A 16 -3.98 3.70 -5.64
N GLY A 17 -4.76 2.69 -6.06
CA GLY A 17 -4.29 1.32 -6.31
C GLY A 17 -4.06 0.48 -5.05
N GLN A 18 -4.50 0.96 -3.89
CA GLN A 18 -4.38 0.24 -2.62
C GLN A 18 -5.61 -0.72 -2.45
N ALA A 19 -5.55 -1.75 -1.60
CA ALA A 19 -6.72 -2.57 -1.22
C ALA A 19 -7.33 -2.13 0.15
N GLY A 20 -8.60 -1.67 0.15
CA GLY A 20 -9.30 -0.76 1.10
C GLY A 20 -9.39 -1.09 2.59
N GLY A 21 -8.46 -1.87 3.16
CA GLY A 21 -8.59 -2.51 4.47
C GLY A 21 -9.00 -1.59 5.63
N THR A 22 -8.30 -0.46 5.84
CA THR A 22 -8.58 0.44 6.99
C THR A 22 -9.93 1.14 6.86
N ALA A 23 -10.34 1.50 5.65
CA ALA A 23 -11.60 2.18 5.42
C ALA A 23 -12.80 1.24 5.61
N PHE A 24 -12.66 -0.05 5.30
CA PHE A 24 -13.70 -1.05 5.58
C PHE A 24 -13.89 -1.27 7.08
N LEU A 25 -12.80 -1.36 7.86
CA LEU A 25 -12.88 -1.41 9.32
C LEU A 25 -13.57 -0.16 9.88
N ALA A 26 -13.19 1.02 9.41
CA ALA A 26 -13.76 2.28 9.87
C ALA A 26 -15.28 2.33 9.59
N LEU A 27 -15.71 1.94 8.40
CA LEU A 27 -17.13 1.94 8.03
C LEU A 27 -17.94 0.94 8.88
N MET A 28 -17.38 -0.25 9.15
CA MET A 28 -18.05 -1.24 10.00
C MET A 28 -18.08 -0.83 11.47
N ALA A 29 -17.05 -0.13 11.96
CA ALA A 29 -17.04 0.46 13.29
C ALA A 29 -18.10 1.55 13.43
N PHE A 30 -18.26 2.40 12.40
CA PHE A 30 -19.34 3.41 12.35
C PHE A 30 -20.73 2.79 12.30
N ALA A 31 -20.87 1.60 11.71
CA ALA A 31 -22.12 0.84 11.67
C ALA A 31 -22.34 -0.02 12.92
N SER A 32 -21.53 0.14 13.98
CA SER A 32 -21.62 -0.58 15.26
C SER A 32 -21.66 -2.11 15.12
N PHE A 33 -20.90 -2.67 14.18
CA PHE A 33 -20.76 -4.13 14.06
C PHE A 33 -19.98 -4.73 15.23
N PRO A 34 -20.35 -5.93 15.70
CA PRO A 34 -19.57 -6.65 16.71
C PRO A 34 -18.17 -7.01 16.18
N SER A 35 -17.15 -6.85 17.03
CA SER A 35 -15.74 -7.03 16.69
C SER A 35 -15.40 -8.42 16.13
N ASN A 36 -16.17 -9.43 16.55
CA ASN A 36 -16.00 -10.82 16.13
C ASN A 36 -16.31 -11.03 14.64
N GLU A 37 -17.32 -10.32 14.11
CA GLU A 37 -17.72 -10.37 12.69
C GLU A 37 -16.95 -9.36 11.84
N MET A 38 -16.50 -8.27 12.47
CA MET A 38 -15.84 -7.15 11.77
C MET A 38 -14.49 -7.56 11.17
N ARG A 39 -13.69 -8.32 11.93
CA ARG A 39 -12.36 -8.79 11.49
C ARG A 39 -12.42 -9.75 10.29
N PRO A 40 -13.19 -10.85 10.31
CA PRO A 40 -13.25 -11.78 9.17
C PRO A 40 -13.88 -11.14 7.93
N THR A 41 -14.92 -10.31 8.10
CA THR A 41 -15.56 -9.60 6.98
C THR A 41 -14.59 -8.62 6.31
N ALA A 42 -13.82 -7.86 7.09
CA ALA A 42 -12.80 -6.97 6.55
C ALA A 42 -11.72 -7.72 5.77
N LEU A 43 -11.28 -8.86 6.30
CA LEU A 43 -10.28 -9.72 5.67
C LEU A 43 -10.77 -10.23 4.32
N LEU A 44 -12.02 -10.72 4.27
CA LEU A 44 -12.65 -11.20 3.05
C LEU A 44 -12.73 -10.08 1.99
N LEU A 45 -13.22 -8.90 2.38
CA LEU A 45 -13.31 -7.74 1.50
C LEU A 45 -11.95 -7.31 0.96
N ASN A 46 -10.91 -7.35 1.80
CA ASN A 46 -9.57 -6.97 1.39
C ASN A 46 -8.96 -7.97 0.40
N ILE A 47 -9.21 -9.28 0.59
CA ILE A 47 -8.82 -10.31 -0.37
C ILE A 47 -9.52 -10.09 -1.71
N ILE A 48 -10.83 -9.81 -1.71
CA ILE A 48 -11.60 -9.56 -2.94
C ILE A 48 -11.08 -8.29 -3.65
N ALA A 49 -10.90 -7.19 -2.92
CA ALA A 49 -10.42 -5.93 -3.48
C ALA A 49 -8.97 -6.05 -4.02
N GLY A 50 -8.10 -6.74 -3.29
CA GLY A 50 -6.73 -7.03 -3.71
C GLY A 50 -6.65 -7.98 -4.90
N ALA A 51 -7.51 -9.00 -4.95
CA ALA A 51 -7.61 -9.89 -6.11
C ALA A 51 -8.11 -9.14 -7.34
N TYR A 52 -9.10 -8.25 -7.18
CA TYR A 52 -9.61 -7.42 -8.27
C TYR A 52 -8.54 -6.46 -8.82
N SER A 53 -7.79 -5.78 -7.96
CA SER A 53 -6.69 -4.92 -8.40
C SER A 53 -5.60 -5.73 -9.10
N THR A 54 -5.21 -6.87 -8.53
CA THR A 54 -4.24 -7.79 -9.14
C THR A 54 -4.71 -8.27 -10.51
N TRP A 55 -5.97 -8.64 -10.65
CA TRP A 55 -6.55 -9.03 -11.93
C TRP A 55 -6.55 -7.89 -12.95
N ARG A 56 -6.87 -6.66 -12.52
CA ARG A 56 -6.87 -5.47 -13.36
C ARG A 56 -5.47 -5.11 -13.87
N PHE A 57 -4.45 -5.25 -13.02
CA PHE A 57 -3.04 -5.04 -13.37
C PHE A 57 -2.48 -6.17 -14.23
N HIS A 58 -2.92 -7.41 -13.98
CA HIS A 58 -2.58 -8.55 -14.82
C HIS A 58 -3.06 -8.34 -16.26
N ARG A 59 -4.30 -7.86 -16.43
CA ARG A 59 -4.86 -7.55 -17.75
C ARG A 59 -4.10 -6.44 -18.49
N GLY A 60 -3.38 -5.58 -17.77
CA GLY A 60 -2.52 -4.55 -18.35
C GLY A 60 -1.10 -5.02 -18.69
N GLY A 61 -0.76 -6.29 -18.48
CA GLY A 61 0.58 -6.82 -18.78
C GLY A 61 1.71 -6.29 -17.90
N LEU A 62 1.39 -5.56 -16.82
CA LEU A 62 2.38 -4.92 -15.94
C LEU A 62 2.90 -5.85 -14.82
N ILE A 63 2.42 -7.08 -14.73
CA ILE A 63 2.77 -8.01 -13.63
C ILE A 63 3.80 -9.03 -14.10
N ASP A 64 5.00 -8.94 -13.52
CA ASP A 64 6.00 -10.00 -13.57
C ASP A 64 5.59 -11.16 -12.65
N TRP A 65 4.90 -12.16 -13.20
CA TRP A 65 4.46 -13.35 -12.46
C TRP A 65 5.57 -14.13 -11.75
N SER A 66 6.83 -13.98 -12.18
CA SER A 66 7.98 -14.59 -11.50
C SER A 66 8.23 -13.96 -10.13
N LYS A 67 8.24 -12.62 -10.06
CA LYS A 67 8.46 -11.86 -8.82
C LYS A 67 7.29 -12.03 -7.85
N LEU A 68 6.06 -12.00 -8.39
CA LEU A 68 4.85 -12.17 -7.58
C LEU A 68 4.83 -13.55 -6.91
N ARG A 69 5.15 -14.63 -7.63
CA ARG A 69 5.18 -15.99 -7.07
C ARG A 69 6.27 -16.16 -6.02
N LEU A 70 7.46 -15.58 -6.24
CA LEU A 70 8.53 -15.61 -5.23
C LEU A 70 8.10 -14.91 -3.93
N LEU A 71 7.46 -13.75 -4.05
CA LEU A 71 6.91 -13.02 -2.90
C LEU A 71 5.78 -13.80 -2.23
N LEU A 72 4.87 -14.41 -2.98
CA LEU A 72 3.77 -15.21 -2.44
C LEU A 72 4.30 -16.41 -1.64
N ILE A 73 5.23 -17.18 -2.20
CA ILE A 73 5.79 -18.38 -1.55
C ILE A 73 6.57 -18.03 -0.29
N THR A 74 7.26 -16.89 -0.26
CA THR A 74 8.04 -16.46 0.93
C THR A 74 7.18 -15.78 1.99
N SER A 75 6.19 -14.99 1.58
CA SER A 75 5.32 -14.24 2.49
C SER A 75 4.20 -15.07 3.11
N LEU A 76 3.54 -15.97 2.35
CA LEU A 76 2.45 -16.80 2.90
C LEU A 76 2.85 -17.57 4.16
N PRO A 77 3.93 -18.38 4.17
CA PRO A 77 4.28 -19.18 5.34
C PRO A 77 4.68 -18.28 6.51
N THR A 78 5.42 -17.21 6.24
CA THR A 78 5.87 -16.27 7.28
C THR A 78 4.70 -15.54 7.91
N ALA A 79 3.71 -15.13 7.12
CA ALA A 79 2.49 -14.48 7.60
C ALA A 79 1.60 -15.43 8.39
N LEU A 80 1.48 -16.70 7.95
CA LEU A 80 0.77 -17.73 8.70
C LEU A 80 1.43 -18.00 10.05
N VAL A 81 2.74 -18.23 10.06
CA VAL A 81 3.51 -18.44 11.30
C VAL A 81 3.32 -17.27 12.26
N GLY A 82 3.37 -16.02 11.78
CA GLY A 82 3.11 -14.83 12.59
C GLY A 82 1.65 -14.72 13.08
N GLY A 83 0.68 -15.13 12.27
CA GLY A 83 -0.75 -15.10 12.61
C GLY A 83 -1.17 -16.15 13.64
N PHE A 84 -0.44 -17.26 13.75
CA PHE A 84 -0.67 -18.27 14.80
C PHE A 84 -0.14 -17.85 16.17
N ILE A 85 0.69 -16.81 16.26
CA ILE A 85 1.19 -16.31 17.54
C ILE A 85 0.09 -15.46 18.17
N VAL A 86 -0.60 -16.02 19.17
CA VAL A 86 -1.58 -15.30 19.98
C VAL A 86 -0.81 -14.50 21.03
N LEU A 87 -0.57 -13.21 20.75
CA LEU A 87 0.06 -12.30 21.71
C LEU A 87 -0.99 -11.70 22.64
N ASP A 88 -0.61 -11.56 23.92
CA ASP A 88 -1.35 -10.76 24.89
C ASP A 88 -1.48 -9.30 24.40
N GLU A 89 -2.64 -8.69 24.61
CA GLU A 89 -2.98 -7.36 24.10
C GLU A 89 -1.99 -6.28 24.57
N ARG A 90 -1.45 -6.43 25.78
CA ARG A 90 -0.44 -5.50 26.31
C ARG A 90 0.89 -5.64 25.56
N LEU A 91 1.29 -6.87 25.26
CA LEU A 91 2.52 -7.16 24.54
C LEU A 91 2.45 -6.68 23.09
N TYR A 92 1.29 -6.87 22.44
CA TYR A 92 1.03 -6.40 21.08
C TYR A 92 1.14 -4.86 20.97
N ASN A 93 0.49 -4.13 21.88
CA ASN A 93 0.50 -2.67 21.87
C ASN A 93 1.90 -2.10 22.12
N VAL A 94 2.66 -2.68 23.07
CA VAL A 94 4.05 -2.26 23.33
C VAL A 94 4.96 -2.58 22.15
N ALA A 95 4.88 -3.78 21.59
CA ALA A 95 5.69 -4.16 20.43
C ALA A 95 5.42 -3.27 19.22
N THR A 96 4.14 -3.01 18.91
CA THR A 96 3.74 -2.12 17.81
C THR A 96 4.27 -0.70 18.03
N GLY A 97 4.18 -0.18 19.27
CA GLY A 97 4.73 1.14 19.62
C GLY A 97 6.24 1.23 19.40
N VAL A 98 7.00 0.22 19.84
CA VAL A 98 8.46 0.17 19.65
C VAL A 98 8.82 0.10 18.17
N ILE A 99 8.12 -0.74 17.38
CA ILE A 99 8.35 -0.87 15.94
C ILE A 99 8.06 0.47 15.23
N LEU A 100 6.99 1.17 15.60
CA LEU A 100 6.66 2.48 15.04
C LEU A 100 7.74 3.53 15.37
N LEU A 101 8.26 3.55 16.60
CA LEU A 101 9.35 4.45 16.99
C LEU A 101 10.64 4.13 16.22
N ALA A 102 10.98 2.84 16.07
CA ALA A 102 12.13 2.40 15.28
C ALA A 102 11.98 2.76 13.80
N ALA A 103 10.79 2.59 13.22
CA ALA A 103 10.48 2.99 11.85
C ALA A 103 10.61 4.50 11.68
N ALA A 104 10.12 5.31 12.62
CA ALA A 104 10.30 6.76 12.59
C ALA A 104 11.78 7.17 12.66
N ALA A 105 12.56 6.53 13.53
CA ALA A 105 13.98 6.81 13.68
C ALA A 105 14.79 6.47 12.42
N THR A 106 14.49 5.34 11.76
CA THR A 106 15.15 4.92 10.52
C THR A 106 14.67 5.69 9.29
N ALA A 107 13.40 6.11 9.27
CA ALA A 107 12.82 6.89 8.17
C ALA A 107 13.20 8.39 8.23
N TYR A 108 13.47 8.94 9.41
CA TYR A 108 13.87 10.35 9.56
C TYR A 108 15.06 10.77 8.66
N PRO A 109 16.18 10.01 8.60
CA PRO A 109 17.29 10.35 7.71
C PRO A 109 16.96 10.14 6.22
N SER A 110 16.19 9.09 5.85
CA SER A 110 15.84 8.81 4.46
C SER A 110 14.88 9.85 3.86
N LEU A 111 13.94 10.34 4.66
CA LEU A 111 13.03 11.44 4.28
C LEU A 111 13.78 12.75 3.99
N ARG A 112 14.89 13.00 4.70
CA ARG A 112 15.73 14.19 4.47
C ARG A 112 16.48 14.11 3.14
N PHE A 113 16.80 12.91 2.68
CA PHE A 113 17.44 12.66 1.40
C PHE A 113 16.44 12.80 0.24
N GLN A 114 15.24 12.22 0.36
CA GLN A 114 14.17 12.31 -0.64
C GLN A 114 13.78 13.78 -0.93
N ARG A 115 13.54 14.57 0.13
CA ARG A 115 13.21 16.01 -0.01
C ARG A 115 14.31 16.80 -0.71
N ARG A 116 15.58 16.41 -0.56
CA ARG A 116 16.71 17.06 -1.26
C ARG A 116 16.70 16.74 -2.76
N HIS A 117 16.29 15.53 -3.15
CA HIS A 117 16.16 15.16 -4.56
C HIS A 117 15.00 15.90 -5.22
N GLU A 118 13.82 15.93 -4.59
CA GLU A 118 12.67 16.71 -5.06
C GLU A 118 12.99 18.21 -5.16
N ALA A 119 13.68 18.78 -4.16
CA ALA A 119 14.10 20.18 -4.22
C ALA A 119 15.10 20.47 -5.35
N ARG A 120 16.06 19.56 -5.61
CA ARG A 120 17.01 19.67 -6.74
C ARG A 120 16.32 19.53 -8.09
N GLU A 121 15.28 18.71 -8.18
CA GLU A 121 14.46 18.54 -9.37
C GLU A 121 13.52 19.72 -9.63
N ALA A 122 12.88 20.24 -8.58
CA ALA A 122 12.04 21.43 -8.67
C ALA A 122 12.85 22.67 -9.11
N VAL A 123 14.11 22.81 -8.68
CA VAL A 123 15.01 23.87 -9.16
C VAL A 123 15.44 23.63 -10.60
N ARG A 124 15.78 22.38 -10.97
CA ARG A 124 16.13 22.01 -12.37
C ARG A 124 14.97 22.24 -13.35
N ASN A 125 13.73 22.04 -12.92
CA ASN A 125 12.55 22.28 -13.75
C ASN A 125 12.11 23.77 -13.79
N ARG A 126 12.59 24.61 -12.85
CA ARG A 126 12.35 26.06 -12.84
C ARG A 126 13.37 26.87 -13.65
N THR A 127 14.56 26.34 -13.90
CA THR A 127 15.44 26.92 -14.91
C THR A 127 14.75 26.76 -16.26
N PRO A 128 14.44 27.85 -17.01
CA PRO A 128 13.97 27.71 -18.37
C PRO A 128 15.00 26.86 -19.12
N MET A 129 14.52 25.86 -19.86
CA MET A 129 15.33 25.06 -20.76
C MET A 129 15.90 25.98 -21.86
N THR A 130 16.99 26.68 -21.54
CA THR A 130 17.94 27.17 -22.53
C THR A 130 19.05 26.13 -22.65
N PHE A 131 18.68 24.91 -23.04
CA PHE A 131 19.65 24.02 -23.64
C PHE A 131 18.99 23.18 -24.73
N CYS A 132 18.96 23.81 -25.90
CA CYS A 132 18.89 23.11 -27.16
C CYS A 132 20.03 22.08 -27.19
N ARG A 133 19.71 20.80 -27.02
CA ARG A 133 20.54 19.72 -27.54
C ARG A 133 19.69 18.92 -28.50
N THR A 134 19.64 19.43 -29.72
CA THR A 134 19.44 18.63 -30.91
C THR A 134 20.33 17.39 -30.81
N ARG A 135 19.73 16.22 -30.62
CA ARG A 135 20.32 14.98 -31.10
C ARG A 135 19.69 14.69 -32.45
N PRO A 136 20.41 14.94 -33.54
CA PRO A 136 20.01 14.45 -34.84
C PRO A 136 20.28 12.93 -34.88
N ASP A 137 19.25 12.18 -35.27
CA ASP A 137 19.28 10.99 -36.13
C ASP A 137 20.29 9.86 -35.81
N ARG A 138 19.75 8.74 -35.29
CA ARG A 138 20.19 7.39 -35.70
C ARG A 138 19.14 6.32 -35.37
N TRP A 139 18.16 6.18 -36.27
CA TRP A 139 17.38 4.96 -36.50
C TRP A 139 17.55 4.60 -37.99
N VAL A 140 18.70 4.01 -38.30
CA VAL A 140 18.94 3.19 -39.50
C VAL A 140 19.60 1.92 -39.01
#